data_AF-A0ABD3GCE5-F1
#
_entry.id   AF-A0ABD3GCE5-F1
#
_cell.length_a   1.000
_cell.length_b   1.000
_cell.length_c   1.000
_cell.angle_alpha   90.00
_cell.angle_beta   90.00
_cell.angle_gamma   90.00
#
_symmetry.space_group_name_H-M   'P 1'
#
loop_
_entity.id
_entity.type
_entity.pdbx_description
1 polymer ?
#
loop_
_entity_poly.entity_id
_entity_poly.type
_entity_poly.pdbx_seq_one_letter_code
_entity_poly.pdbx_strand_id
1 'polypeptide(L)'
;MALRNCGALLHHGSYARRYASIGASTCPISKNIATATDGYLSRIHTTKSQQDMEKLGERLAKDRQAGDVLFLHGDLGCGKTCLARGFVRKLTGHTQLAVTSPTYLLVNTYGEASDLPPVYHVDLYRLDIVAEQDTVALGLTEAFERGITLVEWPERFDEDSVPKQRLDVKISYDEEDTEIRHVKLQPVGERWTQLFEKEA
;
A
#
# COMPACT_ATOMS: atom_id res chain seq x y z
N MET A 1 -33.37 -48.11 20.77
CA MET A 1 -32.49 -46.93 20.69
C MET A 1 -33.01 -46.02 19.59
N ALA A 2 -33.98 -45.15 19.92
CA ALA A 2 -34.58 -44.21 18.97
C ALA A 2 -35.27 -43.07 19.74
N LEU A 3 -34.74 -41.85 19.63
CA LEU A 3 -35.43 -40.59 19.93
C LEU A 3 -34.99 -39.59 18.84
N ARG A 4 -35.86 -39.24 17.89
CA ARG A 4 -36.82 -38.11 17.83
C ARG A 4 -36.21 -36.86 17.15
N ASN A 5 -36.70 -36.57 15.93
CA ASN A 5 -37.60 -35.45 15.53
C ASN A 5 -36.86 -34.09 15.41
N CYS A 6 -36.69 -33.49 14.23
CA CYS A 6 -37.65 -32.95 13.23
C CYS A 6 -38.23 -31.56 13.62
N GLY A 7 -37.75 -30.51 12.92
CA GLY A 7 -38.55 -29.42 12.34
C GLY A 7 -38.92 -28.18 13.18
N ALA A 8 -38.46 -27.00 12.72
CA ALA A 8 -39.17 -25.69 12.70
C ALA A 8 -38.27 -24.66 11.93
N LEU A 9 -38.59 -24.21 10.70
CA LEU A 9 -39.54 -23.18 10.23
C LEU A 9 -39.33 -21.74 10.77
N LEU A 10 -38.78 -20.90 9.87
CA LEU A 10 -39.10 -19.51 9.50
C LEU A 10 -39.43 -18.46 10.57
N HIS A 11 -38.79 -17.28 10.50
CA HIS A 11 -39.52 -16.00 10.48
C HIS A 11 -38.69 -14.85 9.85
N HIS A 12 -39.35 -14.12 8.95
CA HIS A 12 -38.94 -12.84 8.37
C HIS A 12 -38.80 -11.74 9.42
N GLY A 13 -37.81 -10.86 9.24
CA GLY A 13 -37.64 -9.61 9.98
C GLY A 13 -37.10 -8.50 9.08
N SER A 14 -38.02 -7.76 8.48
CA SER A 14 -37.80 -6.51 7.75
C SER A 14 -37.25 -5.40 8.66
N TYR A 15 -36.26 -4.63 8.19
CA TYR A 15 -36.01 -3.29 8.71
C TYR A 15 -35.83 -2.30 7.56
N ALA A 16 -36.74 -1.33 7.49
CA ALA A 16 -36.72 -0.23 6.55
C ALA A 16 -36.83 1.09 7.31
N ARG A 17 -36.23 2.13 6.71
CA ARG A 17 -36.29 3.59 7.01
C ARG A 17 -35.28 4.06 8.07
N ARG A 18 -34.59 5.20 7.89
CA ARG A 18 -35.04 6.47 7.30
C ARG A 18 -33.84 7.34 6.87
N TYR A 19 -33.99 8.06 5.75
CA TYR A 19 -33.07 9.09 5.24
C TYR A 19 -32.98 10.31 6.17
N ALA A 20 -31.79 10.90 6.27
CA ALA A 20 -31.60 12.29 6.67
C ALA A 20 -30.77 13.00 5.59
N SER A 21 -31.42 13.94 4.91
CA SER A 21 -30.89 14.88 3.95
C SER A 21 -30.11 16.01 4.66
N ILE A 22 -28.88 16.30 4.27
CA ILE A 22 -28.24 17.61 4.53
C ILE A 22 -27.41 18.00 3.31
N GLY A 23 -27.52 19.27 2.94
CA GLY A 23 -27.11 19.88 1.67
C GLY A 23 -25.61 19.93 1.39
N ALA A 24 -25.32 20.19 0.13
CA ALA A 24 -23.99 20.42 -0.43
C ALA A 24 -23.35 21.71 0.09
N SER A 25 -22.04 21.67 0.40
CA SER A 25 -21.09 22.77 0.13
C SER A 25 -19.63 22.39 0.44
N THR A 26 -18.82 22.37 -0.63
CA THR A 26 -17.41 22.81 -0.79
C THR A 26 -16.23 22.35 0.12
N CYS A 27 -15.28 21.67 -0.53
CA CYS A 27 -13.80 21.79 -0.42
C CYS A 27 -13.05 21.18 0.80
N PRO A 28 -11.71 20.95 0.73
CA PRO A 28 -11.16 19.60 0.56
C PRO A 28 -10.28 19.12 1.73
N ILE A 29 -9.96 17.82 1.72
CA ILE A 29 -9.07 17.11 2.67
C ILE A 29 -9.73 16.88 4.04
N SER A 30 -10.63 15.89 4.12
CA SER A 30 -10.97 15.30 5.41
C SER A 30 -9.79 14.45 5.89
N LYS A 31 -9.11 14.90 6.94
CA LYS A 31 -8.31 14.03 7.80
C LYS A 31 -9.28 13.10 8.55
N ASN A 32 -9.71 12.02 7.91
CA ASN A 32 -10.43 10.95 8.60
C ASN A 32 -9.40 9.96 9.15
N ILE A 33 -8.99 10.19 10.40
CA ILE A 33 -8.42 9.14 11.25
C ILE A 33 -9.60 8.18 11.51
N ALA A 34 -9.71 7.14 10.69
CA ALA A 34 -10.72 6.11 10.89
C ALA A 34 -10.30 5.23 12.08
N THR A 35 -11.18 5.29 13.08
CA THR A 35 -11.24 4.57 14.35
C THR A 35 -10.70 3.15 14.36
N ALA A 36 -9.86 2.88 15.36
CA ALA A 36 -9.41 1.55 15.76
C ALA A 36 -10.60 0.60 16.01
N THR A 37 -10.71 -0.43 15.18
CA THR A 37 -11.47 -1.64 15.51
C THR A 37 -10.57 -2.83 15.87
N ASP A 38 -9.27 -2.60 15.91
CA ASP A 38 -8.27 -3.34 16.67
C ASP A 38 -7.07 -2.39 16.74
N GLY A 39 -6.31 -2.34 17.83
CA GLY A 39 -5.34 -1.28 18.18
C GLY A 39 -4.14 -1.01 17.26
N TYR A 40 -4.29 -1.09 15.93
CA TYR A 40 -3.28 -0.79 14.93
C TYR A 40 -3.54 0.57 14.28
N LEU A 41 -2.54 1.44 14.33
CA LEU A 41 -2.52 2.72 13.61
C LEU A 41 -2.73 2.47 12.12
N SER A 42 -3.62 3.22 11.48
CA SER A 42 -3.74 3.21 10.02
C SER A 42 -4.31 4.52 9.50
N ARG A 43 -4.06 4.84 8.23
CA ARG A 43 -4.58 6.02 7.55
C ARG A 43 -5.20 5.62 6.22
N ILE A 44 -6.28 6.27 5.82
CA ILE A 44 -6.96 6.01 4.54
C ILE A 44 -6.94 7.27 3.70
N HIS A 45 -6.57 7.12 2.43
CA HIS A 45 -6.62 8.15 1.42
C HIS A 45 -7.53 7.73 0.27
N THR A 46 -8.25 8.68 -0.30
CA THR A 46 -9.04 8.45 -1.52
C THR A 46 -8.33 9.13 -2.69
N THR A 47 -8.20 8.41 -3.80
CA THR A 47 -7.62 8.90 -5.06
C THR A 47 -8.63 8.71 -6.19
N LYS A 48 -8.68 9.64 -7.15
CA LYS A 48 -9.63 9.60 -8.29
C LYS A 48 -8.93 9.64 -9.64
N SER A 49 -7.61 9.60 -9.64
CA SER A 49 -6.79 9.75 -10.84
C SER A 49 -5.40 9.20 -10.62
N GLN A 50 -4.67 8.96 -11.72
CA GLN A 50 -3.26 8.59 -11.67
C GLN A 50 -2.41 9.70 -11.02
N GLN A 51 -2.75 10.96 -11.28
CA GLN A 51 -2.06 12.12 -10.72
C GLN A 51 -2.25 12.22 -9.20
N ASP A 52 -3.42 11.88 -8.67
CA ASP A 52 -3.63 11.83 -7.22
C ASP A 52 -2.81 10.72 -6.56
N MET A 53 -2.69 9.57 -7.24
CA MET A 53 -1.87 8.46 -6.79
C MET A 53 -0.37 8.82 -6.78
N GLU A 54 0.11 9.50 -7.82
CA GLU A 54 1.48 10.04 -7.88
C GLU A 54 1.72 11.04 -6.74
N LYS A 55 0.81 11.99 -6.51
CA LYS A 55 0.91 12.94 -5.38
C LYS A 55 0.94 12.24 -4.03
N LEU A 56 0.21 11.14 -3.86
CA LEU A 56 0.30 10.33 -2.64
C LEU A 56 1.69 9.70 -2.51
N GLY A 57 2.24 9.15 -3.59
CA GLY A 57 3.62 8.67 -3.64
C GLY A 57 4.66 9.75 -3.27
N GLU A 58 4.51 10.96 -3.82
CA GLU A 58 5.36 12.11 -3.47
C GLU A 58 5.29 12.47 -1.98
N ARG A 59 4.11 12.35 -1.36
CA ARG A 59 3.96 12.59 0.08
C ARG A 59 4.64 11.51 0.90
N LEU A 60 4.48 10.25 0.49
CA LEU A 60 5.10 9.10 1.16
C LEU A 60 6.63 9.13 1.04
N ALA A 61 7.19 9.73 0.00
CA ALA A 61 8.63 9.89 -0.17
C ALA A 61 9.30 10.83 0.85
N LYS A 62 8.55 11.66 1.57
CA LYS A 62 9.12 12.57 2.56
C LYS A 62 9.65 11.81 3.78
N ASP A 63 10.76 12.29 4.33
CA ASP A 63 11.41 11.77 5.54
C ASP A 63 11.77 10.27 5.49
N ARG A 64 11.95 9.76 4.27
CA ARG A 64 12.41 8.41 3.99
C ARG A 64 13.92 8.33 4.08
N GLN A 65 14.40 7.20 4.57
CA GLN A 65 15.82 6.92 4.74
C GLN A 65 16.15 5.50 4.26
N ALA A 66 17.44 5.21 4.11
CA ALA A 66 17.91 3.85 3.87
C ALA A 66 17.32 2.87 4.89
N GLY A 67 16.85 1.72 4.43
CA GLY A 67 16.15 0.71 5.21
C GLY A 67 14.62 0.86 5.25
N ASP A 68 14.05 1.96 4.76
CA ASP A 68 12.59 2.09 4.68
C ASP A 68 12.04 1.23 3.53
N VAL A 69 11.12 0.31 3.86
CA VAL A 69 10.45 -0.59 2.91
C VAL A 69 8.96 -0.27 2.81
N LEU A 70 8.44 -0.15 1.59
CA LEU A 70 7.02 0.01 1.30
C LEU A 70 6.52 -1.17 0.45
N PHE A 71 5.49 -1.83 0.95
CA PHE A 71 4.82 -2.96 0.31
C PHE A 71 3.55 -2.46 -0.36
N LEU A 72 3.47 -2.60 -1.68
CA LEU A 72 2.39 -2.11 -2.52
C LEU A 72 1.48 -3.28 -2.89
N HIS A 73 0.38 -3.39 -2.15
CA HIS A 73 -0.64 -4.41 -2.34
C HIS A 73 -1.80 -3.86 -3.20
N GLY A 74 -2.43 -4.74 -3.97
CA GLY A 74 -3.66 -4.44 -4.69
C GLY A 74 -3.68 -5.05 -6.09
N ASP A 75 -4.86 -5.01 -6.71
CA ASP A 75 -5.10 -5.68 -7.98
C ASP A 75 -4.30 -5.12 -9.16
N LEU A 76 -4.32 -5.83 -10.28
CA LEU A 76 -3.74 -5.33 -11.53
C LEU A 76 -4.41 -4.01 -11.93
N GLY A 77 -3.60 -3.01 -12.31
CA GLY A 77 -4.09 -1.70 -12.74
C GLY A 77 -4.55 -0.75 -11.63
N CYS A 78 -4.52 -1.16 -10.34
CA CYS A 78 -5.02 -0.32 -9.24
C CYS A 78 -4.18 0.96 -9.00
N GLY A 79 -2.96 1.01 -9.54
CA GLY A 79 -2.10 2.20 -9.49
C GLY A 79 -0.82 2.07 -8.67
N LYS A 80 -0.41 0.85 -8.28
CA LYS A 80 0.88 0.58 -7.59
C LYS A 80 2.07 1.31 -8.23
N THR A 81 2.27 1.11 -9.53
CA THR A 81 3.34 1.79 -10.30
C THR A 81 3.14 3.30 -10.40
N CYS A 82 1.91 3.82 -10.36
CA CYS A 82 1.66 5.28 -10.33
C CYS A 82 2.13 5.86 -9.00
N LEU A 83 1.85 5.18 -7.88
CA LEU A 83 2.36 5.56 -6.57
C LEU A 83 3.89 5.52 -6.54
N ALA A 84 4.49 4.42 -7.02
CA ALA A 84 5.95 4.28 -7.09
C ALA A 84 6.61 5.38 -7.92
N ARG A 85 6.00 5.75 -9.05
CA ARG A 85 6.47 6.83 -9.92
C ARG A 85 6.50 8.19 -9.22
N GLY A 86 5.43 8.57 -8.53
CA GLY A 86 5.42 9.80 -7.74
C GLY A 86 6.48 9.80 -6.64
N PHE A 87 6.64 8.65 -5.97
CA PHE A 87 7.64 8.45 -4.92
C PHE A 87 9.08 8.62 -5.43
N VAL A 88 9.45 7.88 -6.48
CA VAL A 88 10.79 7.91 -7.09
C VAL A 88 11.11 9.30 -7.62
N ARG A 89 10.17 9.94 -8.34
CA ARG A 89 10.36 11.30 -8.88
C ARG A 89 10.59 12.32 -7.76
N LYS A 90 9.89 12.17 -6.62
CA LYS A 90 10.08 13.06 -5.48
C LYS A 90 11.46 12.92 -4.85
N LEU A 91 11.92 11.69 -4.60
CA LEU A 91 13.22 11.43 -3.97
C LEU A 91 14.37 11.83 -4.88
N THR A 92 14.31 11.49 -6.16
CA THR A 92 15.36 11.82 -7.13
C THR A 92 15.35 13.29 -7.55
N GLY A 93 14.26 14.02 -7.30
CA GLY A 93 14.08 15.39 -7.78
C GLY A 93 13.82 15.50 -9.30
N HIS A 94 13.71 14.38 -10.01
CA HIS A 94 13.55 14.35 -11.46
C HIS A 94 12.08 14.12 -11.86
N THR A 95 11.31 15.20 -12.03
CA THR A 95 9.86 15.14 -12.30
C THR A 95 9.48 14.45 -13.62
N GLN A 96 10.39 14.42 -14.59
CA GLN A 96 10.17 13.78 -15.90
C GLN A 96 10.78 12.38 -16.00
N LEU A 97 11.38 11.86 -14.92
CA LEU A 97 11.99 10.53 -14.92
C LEU A 97 10.94 9.48 -15.32
N ALA A 98 11.31 8.62 -16.26
CA ALA A 98 10.50 7.48 -16.65
C ALA A 98 10.59 6.41 -15.56
N VAL A 99 9.49 6.19 -14.85
CA VAL A 99 9.36 5.15 -13.82
C VAL A 99 8.25 4.23 -14.29
N THR A 100 8.65 3.06 -14.78
CA THR A 100 7.76 2.01 -15.29
C THR A 100 7.78 0.83 -14.35
N SER A 101 6.76 -0.03 -14.42
CA SER A 101 6.80 -1.28 -13.67
C SER A 101 7.98 -2.14 -14.18
N PRO A 102 8.81 -2.67 -13.27
CA PRO A 102 9.91 -3.56 -13.60
C PRO A 102 9.45 -5.01 -13.75
N THR A 103 8.19 -5.31 -14.10
CA THR A 103 7.66 -6.70 -14.13
C THR A 103 8.57 -7.75 -14.81
N TYR A 104 9.32 -7.37 -15.86
CA TYR A 104 10.28 -8.27 -16.53
C TYR A 104 11.72 -8.16 -16.03
N LEU A 105 12.12 -6.98 -15.55
CA LEU A 105 13.45 -6.75 -14.99
C LEU A 105 13.54 -7.19 -13.53
N LEU A 106 12.38 -7.42 -12.90
CA LEU A 106 12.13 -7.66 -11.48
C LEU A 106 12.52 -6.49 -10.57
N VAL A 107 13.64 -5.82 -10.85
CA VAL A 107 14.17 -4.69 -10.08
C VAL A 107 14.63 -3.57 -11.02
N ASN A 108 14.19 -2.34 -10.73
CA ASN A 108 14.79 -1.11 -11.26
C ASN A 108 15.40 -0.30 -10.11
N THR A 109 16.61 0.24 -10.32
CA THR A 109 17.27 1.11 -9.34
C THR A 109 17.31 2.55 -9.85
N TYR A 110 17.05 3.51 -8.97
CA TYR A 110 17.06 4.94 -9.28
C TYR A 110 17.89 5.72 -8.26
N GLY A 111 18.59 6.76 -8.71
CA GLY A 111 19.28 7.71 -7.82
C GLY A 111 20.67 7.27 -7.32
N GLU A 112 21.27 6.21 -7.86
CA GLU A 112 22.57 5.67 -7.42
C GLU A 112 23.73 6.68 -7.46
N ALA A 113 23.65 7.69 -8.33
CA ALA A 113 24.67 8.73 -8.47
C ALA A 113 24.45 9.97 -7.58
N SER A 114 23.52 9.90 -6.62
CA SER A 114 23.18 11.02 -5.73
C SER A 114 23.66 10.77 -4.30
N ASP A 115 23.75 11.84 -3.50
CA ASP A 115 24.03 11.73 -2.06
C ASP A 115 22.83 11.17 -1.25
N LEU A 116 21.74 10.81 -1.92
CA LEU A 116 20.55 10.22 -1.31
C LEU A 116 20.58 8.69 -1.45
N PRO A 117 19.94 7.95 -0.52
CA PRO A 117 19.78 6.51 -0.67
C PRO A 117 19.13 6.14 -2.01
N PRO A 118 19.63 5.10 -2.71
CA PRO A 118 19.01 4.64 -3.95
C PRO A 118 17.59 4.12 -3.69
N VAL A 119 16.72 4.26 -4.69
CA VAL A 119 15.37 3.70 -4.64
C VAL A 119 15.34 2.42 -5.47
N TYR A 120 15.01 1.32 -4.84
CA TYR A 120 14.78 0.03 -5.49
C TYR A 120 13.28 -0.15 -5.71
N HIS A 121 12.86 -0.21 -6.96
CA HIS A 121 11.49 -0.55 -7.33
C HIS A 121 11.48 -2.01 -7.79
N VAL A 122 10.74 -2.84 -7.06
CA VAL A 122 10.69 -4.29 -7.22
C VAL A 122 9.26 -4.67 -7.63
N ASP A 123 9.12 -5.58 -8.58
CA ASP A 123 7.83 -6.17 -8.96
C ASP A 123 7.95 -7.69 -8.99
N LEU A 124 7.27 -8.35 -8.06
CA LEU A 124 7.32 -9.80 -7.88
C LEU A 124 6.19 -10.54 -8.60
N TYR A 125 5.32 -9.85 -9.37
CA TYR A 125 4.10 -10.41 -9.95
C TYR A 125 4.29 -11.76 -10.66
N ARG A 126 5.42 -11.91 -11.36
CA ARG A 126 5.77 -13.07 -12.19
C ARG A 126 6.47 -14.20 -11.45
N LEU A 127 6.82 -14.00 -10.18
CA LEU A 127 7.44 -15.03 -9.36
C LEU A 127 6.36 -15.81 -8.61
N ASP A 128 6.63 -17.07 -8.30
CA ASP A 128 5.71 -17.91 -7.54
C ASP A 128 5.81 -17.61 -6.05
N ILE A 129 6.85 -18.11 -5.39
CA ILE A 129 7.21 -17.83 -4.01
C ILE A 129 8.66 -17.36 -4.02
N VAL A 130 8.94 -16.29 -3.28
CA VAL A 130 10.24 -15.66 -3.10
C VAL A 130 10.72 -16.00 -1.71
N ALA A 131 11.67 -16.92 -1.63
CA ALA A 131 12.29 -17.34 -0.38
C ALA A 131 13.63 -16.62 -0.16
N GLU A 132 14.27 -16.87 0.98
CA GLU A 132 15.49 -16.17 1.40
C GLU A 132 16.58 -16.20 0.30
N GLN A 133 16.82 -17.36 -0.32
CA GLN A 133 17.80 -17.49 -1.40
C GLN A 133 17.48 -16.62 -2.63
N ASP A 134 16.19 -16.44 -2.94
CA ASP A 134 15.75 -15.61 -4.05
C ASP A 134 15.96 -14.13 -3.72
N THR A 135 15.77 -13.73 -2.46
CA THR A 135 16.06 -12.35 -2.02
C THR A 135 17.53 -11.99 -2.22
N VAL A 136 18.45 -12.93 -1.96
CA VAL A 136 19.89 -12.74 -2.20
C VAL A 136 20.17 -12.68 -3.70
N ALA A 137 19.62 -13.61 -4.48
CA ALA A 137 19.83 -13.66 -5.93
C ALA A 137 19.29 -12.42 -6.67
N LEU A 138 18.19 -11.84 -6.18
CA LEU A 138 17.58 -10.61 -6.70
C LEU A 138 18.23 -9.33 -6.15
N GLY A 139 19.20 -9.42 -5.24
CA GLY A 139 19.84 -8.27 -4.60
C GLY A 139 18.96 -7.52 -3.59
N LEU A 140 17.87 -8.13 -3.12
CA LEU A 140 16.92 -7.51 -2.20
C LEU A 140 17.51 -7.34 -0.79
N THR A 141 18.44 -8.21 -0.38
CA THR A 141 19.15 -8.06 0.90
C THR A 141 19.88 -6.72 0.96
N GLU A 142 20.61 -6.35 -0.09
CA GLU A 142 21.28 -5.06 -0.17
C GLU A 142 20.26 -3.91 -0.28
N ALA A 143 19.21 -4.10 -1.08
CA ALA A 143 18.16 -3.10 -1.24
C ALA A 143 17.51 -2.71 0.09
N PHE A 144 17.17 -3.71 0.92
CA PHE A 144 16.57 -3.51 2.24
C PHE A 144 17.51 -2.91 3.27
N GLU A 145 18.83 -3.01 3.10
CA GLU A 145 19.79 -2.42 4.04
C GLU A 145 20.21 -1.00 3.64
N ARG A 146 20.44 -0.76 2.35
CA ARG A 146 21.13 0.44 1.86
C ARG A 146 20.23 1.43 1.13
N GLY A 147 19.06 0.99 0.66
CA GLY A 147 18.16 1.81 -0.13
C GLY A 147 16.80 2.01 0.50
N ILE A 148 15.92 2.62 -0.28
CA ILE A 148 14.50 2.70 -0.02
C ILE A 148 13.80 1.77 -1.00
N THR A 149 13.05 0.79 -0.50
CA THR A 149 12.55 -0.29 -1.35
C THR A 149 11.03 -0.23 -1.49
N LEU A 150 10.56 -0.14 -2.74
CA LEU A 150 9.16 -0.26 -3.11
C LEU A 150 8.92 -1.64 -3.71
N VAL A 151 8.12 -2.49 -3.06
CA VAL A 151 7.82 -3.83 -3.57
C VAL A 151 6.36 -3.93 -4.00
N GLU A 152 6.12 -4.14 -5.29
CA GLU A 152 4.83 -4.56 -5.81
C GLU A 152 4.67 -6.08 -5.68
N TRP A 153 3.45 -6.52 -5.35
CA TRP A 153 3.10 -7.93 -5.13
C TRP A 153 3.90 -8.60 -3.99
N PRO A 154 3.99 -7.97 -2.81
CA PRO A 154 4.75 -8.51 -1.68
C PRO A 154 4.22 -9.85 -1.12
N GLU A 155 2.98 -10.24 -1.46
CA GLU A 155 2.40 -11.54 -1.11
C GLU A 155 3.17 -12.74 -1.70
N ARG A 156 4.13 -12.48 -2.60
CA ARG A 156 5.02 -13.48 -3.16
C ARG A 156 6.14 -13.88 -2.21
N PHE A 157 6.46 -13.08 -1.18
CA PHE A 157 7.41 -13.50 -0.16
C PHE A 157 6.87 -14.69 0.63
N ASP A 158 7.75 -15.63 0.95
CA ASP A 158 7.48 -16.54 2.05
C ASP A 158 7.49 -15.80 3.40
N GLU A 159 6.97 -16.44 4.45
CA GLU A 159 6.80 -15.80 5.77
C GLU A 159 8.14 -15.34 6.37
N ASP A 160 9.21 -16.08 6.13
CA ASP A 160 10.54 -15.81 6.68
C ASP A 160 11.28 -14.67 5.95
N SER A 161 10.94 -14.40 4.69
CA SER A 161 11.54 -13.34 3.86
C SER A 161 10.85 -11.99 3.97
N VAL A 162 9.72 -11.91 4.68
CA VAL A 162 8.99 -10.64 4.85
C VAL A 162 9.74 -9.69 5.79
N PRO A 163 10.09 -8.45 5.36
CA PRO A 163 10.69 -7.45 6.23
C PRO A 163 9.78 -7.09 7.42
N LYS A 164 10.38 -7.09 8.62
CA LYS A 164 9.69 -6.80 9.89
C LYS A 164 9.41 -5.31 10.11
N GLN A 165 10.12 -4.43 9.39
CA GLN A 165 9.95 -2.98 9.43
C GLN A 165 9.50 -2.53 8.03
N ARG A 166 8.21 -2.22 7.87
CA ARG A 166 7.66 -1.83 6.56
C ARG A 166 6.39 -1.00 6.68
N LEU A 167 6.02 -0.34 5.59
CA LEU A 167 4.69 0.21 5.41
C LEU A 167 3.90 -0.67 4.45
N ASP A 168 2.79 -1.24 4.90
CA ASP A 168 1.83 -1.89 4.02
C ASP A 168 0.91 -0.82 3.42
N VAL A 169 1.00 -0.64 2.10
CA VAL A 169 0.18 0.25 1.28
C VAL A 169 -0.81 -0.61 0.51
N LYS A 170 -2.06 -0.65 0.95
CA LYS A 170 -3.12 -1.48 0.35
C LYS A 170 -4.04 -0.62 -0.50
N ILE A 171 -4.08 -0.90 -1.80
CA ILE A 171 -4.88 -0.16 -2.79
C ILE A 171 -6.06 -1.03 -3.23
N SER A 172 -7.27 -0.55 -3.01
CA SER A 172 -8.51 -1.19 -3.46
C SER A 172 -9.37 -0.21 -4.25
N TYR A 173 -10.18 -0.72 -5.17
CA TYR A 173 -11.23 0.07 -5.80
C TYR A 173 -12.35 0.37 -4.80
N ASP A 174 -13.07 1.46 -5.01
CA ASP A 174 -14.36 1.68 -4.34
C ASP A 174 -15.40 0.67 -4.86
N GLU A 175 -16.38 0.33 -4.00
CA GLU A 175 -17.38 -0.69 -4.32
C GLU A 175 -18.42 -0.18 -5.33
N GLU A 176 -18.68 1.13 -5.38
CA GLU A 176 -19.69 1.74 -6.24
C GLU A 176 -19.06 2.40 -7.48
N ASP A 177 -17.82 2.88 -7.39
CA ASP A 177 -17.13 3.60 -8.47
C ASP A 177 -15.67 3.16 -8.65
N THR A 178 -15.39 2.34 -9.67
CA THR A 178 -14.04 1.82 -9.94
C THR A 178 -13.01 2.90 -10.37
N GLU A 179 -13.45 4.12 -10.68
CA GLU A 179 -12.54 5.25 -10.89
C GLU A 179 -11.95 5.77 -9.57
N ILE A 180 -12.60 5.46 -8.45
CA ILE A 180 -12.15 5.80 -7.10
C ILE A 180 -11.34 4.64 -6.52
N ARG A 181 -10.20 4.97 -5.90
CA ARG A 181 -9.37 4.00 -5.18
C ARG A 181 -9.14 4.46 -3.75
N HIS A 182 -9.27 3.53 -2.82
CA HIS A 182 -8.92 3.70 -1.42
C HIS A 182 -7.53 3.14 -1.16
N VAL A 183 -6.67 3.96 -0.57
CA VAL A 183 -5.31 3.60 -0.19
C VAL A 183 -5.21 3.57 1.32
N LYS A 184 -5.17 2.36 1.88
CA LYS A 184 -4.95 2.15 3.32
C LYS A 184 -3.45 2.00 3.58
N LEU A 185 -2.94 2.87 4.43
CA LEU A 185 -1.56 2.85 4.90
C LEU A 185 -1.52 2.24 6.30
N GLN A 186 -0.75 1.17 6.46
CA GLN A 186 -0.63 0.42 7.71
C GLN A 186 0.86 0.26 8.08
N PRO A 187 1.37 0.98 9.09
CA PRO A 187 2.73 0.84 9.57
C PRO A 187 2.93 -0.52 10.25
N VAL A 188 4.09 -1.14 10.01
CA VAL A 188 4.52 -2.38 10.65
C VAL A 188 5.94 -2.18 11.19
N GLY A 189 6.10 -2.46 12.48
CA GLY A 189 7.36 -2.24 13.19
C GLY A 189 7.50 -0.82 13.75
N GLU A 190 8.38 -0.67 14.73
CA GLU A 190 8.57 0.55 15.53
C GLU A 190 8.89 1.78 14.67
N ARG A 191 9.76 1.65 13.67
CA ARG A 191 10.19 2.75 12.79
C ARG A 191 8.99 3.44 12.12
N TRP A 192 8.07 2.64 11.57
CA TRP A 192 6.92 3.14 10.85
C TRP A 192 5.82 3.63 11.78
N THR A 193 5.63 2.98 12.93
CA THR A 193 4.71 3.43 13.97
C THR A 193 5.06 4.84 14.45
N GLN A 194 6.34 5.09 14.80
CA GLN A 194 6.79 6.40 15.26
C GLN A 194 6.60 7.50 14.22
N LEU A 195 6.82 7.20 12.93
CA LEU A 195 6.57 8.16 11.85
C LEU A 195 5.09 8.53 11.74
N PHE A 196 4.20 7.55 11.85
CA PHE A 196 2.76 7.75 11.78
C PHE A 196 2.22 8.55 12.96
N GLU A 197 2.86 8.43 14.13
CA GLU A 197 2.54 9.24 15.31
C GLU A 197 3.04 10.68 15.20
N LYS A 198 4.27 10.89 14.69
CA LYS A 198 4.85 12.24 14.52
C LYS A 198 4.09 13.11 13.52
N GLU A 199 3.47 12.50 12.52
CA GLU A 199 2.71 13.20 11.48
C GLU A 199 1.23 13.43 11.85
N ALA A 200 0.76 13.01 13.02
CA ALA A 200 -0.63 13.15 13.46
C ALA A 200 -0.92 14.58 13.95
#